data_AF-A0A3E0QA09-F1
#
_entry.id   AF-A0A3E0QA09-F1
#
_cell.length_a   1.000
_cell.length_b   1.000
_cell.length_c   1.000
_cell.angle_alpha   90.00
_cell.angle_beta   90.00
_cell.angle_gamma   90.00
#
_symmetry.space_group_name_H-M   'P 1'
#
loop_
_entity.id
_entity.type
_entity.pdbx_description
1 polymer ?
#
loop_
_entity_poly.entity_id
_entity_poly.type
_entity_poly.pdbx_seq_one_letter_code
_entity_poly.pdbx_strand_id
1 'polypeptide(L)'
;MRLSQREVRLLRLAAVLLVAVGCERQNSSRITTDTHEDVEHEHRHADRTEEMHTHPHANPQRHREPLHGGRIVPIGHTHHDEDVTHYYAEVLPVHEGAITLYLLTESPDGELVEFPVPTAEFTALVAGDDVALAREVIFAPVGDDRTSARFVAAVDSDLIGRGTATFVVPKITLDGNRLSFSFPVDLGAGQQDTRAAEAAP
;
A
#
# COMPACT_ATOMS: atom_id res chain seq x y z
N MET A 1 -34.73 0.42 -17.85
CA MET A 1 -34.18 1.63 -18.50
C MET A 1 -32.66 1.51 -18.46
N ARG A 2 -32.01 1.15 -19.57
CA ARG A 2 -30.54 0.98 -19.62
C ARG A 2 -29.95 2.24 -20.24
N LEU A 3 -29.27 3.05 -19.44
CA LEU A 3 -28.47 4.18 -19.92
C LEU A 3 -27.22 3.65 -20.63
N SER A 4 -26.88 4.23 -21.77
CA SER A 4 -25.81 3.72 -22.64
C SER A 4 -24.43 4.12 -22.10
N GLN A 5 -23.44 3.23 -22.23
CA GLN A 5 -22.04 3.41 -21.81
C GLN A 5 -21.33 4.65 -22.38
N ARG A 6 -21.94 5.37 -23.33
CA ARG A 6 -21.39 6.60 -23.92
C ARG A 6 -21.61 7.85 -23.05
N GLU A 7 -22.56 7.83 -22.12
CA GLU A 7 -22.89 9.03 -21.32
C GLU A 7 -22.07 9.15 -20.03
N VAL A 8 -21.47 8.05 -19.53
CA VAL A 8 -20.61 8.09 -18.33
C VAL A 8 -19.25 8.74 -18.61
N ARG A 9 -18.79 8.72 -19.87
CA ARG A 9 -17.49 9.28 -20.27
C ARG A 9 -17.48 10.81 -20.40
N LEU A 10 -18.65 11.46 -20.47
CA LEU A 10 -18.73 12.92 -20.58
C LEU A 10 -18.72 13.64 -19.22
N LEU A 11 -18.94 12.93 -18.11
CA LEU A 11 -19.03 13.55 -16.78
C LEU A 11 -17.68 13.64 -16.02
N ARG A 12 -16.61 13.03 -16.54
CA ARG A 12 -15.29 13.04 -15.88
C ARG A 12 -14.35 14.18 -16.35
N LEU A 13 -14.80 15.04 -17.28
CA LEU A 13 -13.97 16.07 -17.90
C LEU A 13 -14.18 17.49 -17.34
N ALA A 14 -14.93 17.66 -16.24
CA ALA A 14 -15.30 18.96 -15.68
C ALA A 14 -14.76 19.25 -14.27
N ALA A 15 -13.57 18.72 -13.90
CA ALA A 15 -12.95 18.98 -12.60
C ALA A 15 -11.48 19.46 -12.71
N VAL A 16 -11.18 20.27 -13.73
CA VAL A 16 -9.92 21.00 -13.87
C VAL A 16 -10.25 22.48 -14.00
N LEU A 17 -10.56 23.16 -12.89
CA LEU A 17 -10.44 24.61 -12.74
C LEU A 17 -10.64 25.01 -11.26
N LEU A 18 -9.86 26.00 -10.80
CA LEU A 18 -9.80 26.63 -9.46
C LEU A 18 -8.98 25.85 -8.41
N VAL A 19 -7.91 26.37 -7.78
CA VAL A 19 -7.53 27.74 -7.42
C VAL A 19 -6.00 27.87 -7.33
N ALA A 20 -5.44 28.85 -8.05
CA ALA A 20 -4.25 29.57 -7.62
C ALA A 20 -4.72 30.91 -7.04
N VAL A 21 -4.18 31.32 -5.89
CA VAL A 21 -3.97 32.70 -5.37
C VAL A 21 -3.74 32.60 -3.86
N GLY A 22 -2.59 33.09 -3.39
CA GLY A 22 -2.36 33.30 -1.95
C GLY A 22 -0.91 33.28 -1.50
N CYS A 23 -0.03 34.06 -2.12
CA CYS A 23 1.21 34.49 -1.45
C CYS A 23 0.84 35.59 -0.46
N GLU A 24 0.94 35.32 0.84
CA GLU A 24 1.02 36.41 1.83
C GLU A 24 2.12 36.15 2.85
N ARG A 25 2.91 37.21 3.03
CA ARG A 25 4.22 37.28 3.66
C ARG A 25 4.06 37.98 5.00
N GLN A 26 4.16 37.27 6.11
CA GLN A 26 4.27 37.83 7.47
C GLN A 26 4.94 36.79 8.37
N ASN A 27 5.73 37.11 9.39
CA ASN A 27 6.52 38.27 9.77
C ASN A 27 7.43 37.72 10.88
N SER A 28 8.73 38.03 10.87
CA SER A 28 9.65 37.59 11.92
C SER A 28 9.18 38.09 13.28
N SER A 29 8.98 37.16 14.23
CA SER A 29 8.96 37.49 15.65
C SER A 29 10.03 36.66 16.33
N ARG A 30 11.15 37.33 16.61
CA ARG A 30 12.23 36.89 17.47
C ARG A 30 11.66 36.89 18.89
N ILE A 31 11.35 35.73 19.45
CA ILE A 31 11.10 35.56 20.89
C ILE A 31 12.39 35.02 21.49
N THR A 32 13.10 35.89 22.20
CA THR A 32 14.15 35.51 23.14
C THR A 32 13.47 35.31 24.48
N THR A 33 13.33 34.07 24.92
CA THR A 33 13.08 33.75 26.33
C THR A 33 14.20 32.85 26.78
N ASP A 34 15.17 33.53 27.39
CA ASP A 34 16.14 32.99 28.33
C ASP A 34 15.34 32.50 29.56
N THR A 35 15.42 31.22 29.87
CA THR A 35 14.96 30.69 31.15
C THR A 35 15.88 29.54 31.53
N HIS A 36 16.91 29.89 32.29
CA HIS A 36 17.58 29.02 33.24
C HIS A 36 16.54 28.21 34.02
N GLU A 37 16.64 26.88 33.98
CA GLU A 37 16.62 26.00 35.17
C GLU A 37 17.42 24.74 34.83
N ASP A 38 18.64 24.64 35.36
CA ASP A 38 19.39 23.39 35.47
C ASP A 38 18.61 22.48 36.42
N VAL A 39 17.77 21.61 35.86
CA VAL A 39 17.25 20.45 36.59
C VAL A 39 18.20 19.30 36.28
N GLU A 40 19.16 19.11 37.18
CA GLU A 40 19.98 17.90 37.26
C GLU A 40 19.06 16.68 37.39
N HIS A 41 18.74 16.04 36.28
CA HIS A 41 18.11 14.73 36.28
C HIS A 41 19.19 13.67 36.44
N GLU A 42 19.42 13.28 37.69
CA GLU A 42 20.12 12.06 38.06
C GLU A 42 19.34 10.86 37.49
N HIS A 43 19.79 10.33 36.34
CA HIS A 43 19.30 9.06 35.80
C HIS A 43 19.81 7.91 36.66
N ARG A 44 19.12 7.68 37.78
CA ARG A 44 19.22 6.43 38.52
C ARG A 44 18.57 5.35 37.65
N HIS A 45 19.38 4.62 36.90
CA HIS A 45 18.97 3.36 36.28
C HIS A 45 18.61 2.39 37.40
N ALA A 46 17.35 2.38 37.82
CA ALA A 46 16.80 1.21 38.46
C ALA A 46 16.76 0.13 37.38
N ASP A 47 17.62 -0.88 37.54
CA ASP A 47 17.53 -2.17 36.87
C ASP A 47 16.08 -2.69 36.98
N ARG A 48 15.25 -2.29 36.02
CA ARG A 48 14.16 -3.12 35.58
C ARG A 48 14.77 -3.96 34.48
N THR A 49 15.01 -5.22 34.83
CA THR A 49 14.98 -6.34 33.90
C THR A 49 13.66 -6.26 33.15
N GLU A 50 13.60 -5.40 32.14
CA GLU A 50 12.66 -5.54 31.05
C GLU A 50 13.07 -6.84 30.37
N GLU A 51 12.33 -7.90 30.71
CA GLU A 51 12.25 -9.08 29.89
C GLU A 51 11.87 -8.62 28.48
N MET A 52 12.89 -8.35 27.66
CA MET A 52 12.76 -8.33 26.22
C MET A 52 12.33 -9.74 25.86
N HIS A 53 11.02 -9.96 25.78
CA HIS A 53 10.44 -11.18 25.27
C HIS A 53 10.81 -11.27 23.79
N THR A 54 11.98 -11.86 23.53
CA THR A 54 12.37 -12.34 22.21
C THR A 54 11.47 -13.53 21.93
N HIS A 55 10.28 -13.28 21.37
CA HIS A 55 9.48 -14.37 20.84
C HIS A 55 10.29 -15.04 19.72
N PRO A 56 10.46 -16.37 19.72
CA PRO A 56 11.12 -17.05 18.63
C PRO A 56 10.34 -16.76 17.34
N HIS A 57 10.95 -15.98 16.44
CA HIS A 57 10.47 -15.78 15.07
C HIS A 57 10.70 -17.07 14.27
N ALA A 58 10.01 -18.14 14.64
CA ALA A 58 10.18 -19.46 14.07
C ALA A 58 8.82 -20.08 13.74
N ASN A 59 8.12 -19.45 12.80
CA ASN A 59 7.44 -20.24 11.79
C ASN A 59 8.26 -20.08 10.51
N PRO A 60 9.03 -21.10 10.05
CA PRO A 60 9.53 -21.08 8.69
C PRO A 60 8.31 -20.82 7.82
N GLN A 61 8.37 -19.75 7.03
CA GLN A 61 7.27 -19.29 6.19
C GLN A 61 6.71 -20.51 5.48
N ARG A 62 5.58 -21.06 5.95
CA ARG A 62 4.85 -22.05 5.18
C ARG A 62 4.59 -21.33 3.88
N HIS A 63 5.14 -21.86 2.79
CA HIS A 63 4.87 -21.36 1.46
C HIS A 63 3.37 -21.59 1.24
N ARG A 64 2.57 -20.58 1.63
CA ARG A 64 1.11 -20.63 1.47
C ARG A 64 0.82 -20.50 -0.02
N GLU A 65 -0.07 -21.36 -0.51
CA GLU A 65 -0.47 -21.32 -1.90
C GLU A 65 -1.31 -20.05 -2.15
N PRO A 66 -1.00 -19.26 -3.18
CA PRO A 66 -1.78 -18.08 -3.53
C PRO A 66 -3.19 -18.44 -4.05
N LEU A 67 -4.21 -17.67 -3.66
CA LEU A 67 -5.61 -17.91 -4.08
C LEU A 67 -5.86 -17.50 -5.54
N HIS A 68 -5.09 -16.53 -6.05
CA HIS A 68 -5.27 -15.91 -7.35
C HIS A 68 -4.05 -16.08 -8.28
N GLY A 69 -3.07 -16.90 -7.88
CA GLY A 69 -1.84 -17.14 -8.64
C GLY A 69 -0.81 -16.00 -8.56
N GLY A 70 -0.96 -15.08 -7.62
CA GLY A 70 0.00 -14.02 -7.31
C GLY A 70 1.09 -14.44 -6.33
N ARG A 71 1.78 -13.45 -5.75
CA ARG A 71 2.77 -13.66 -4.70
C ARG A 71 2.23 -13.20 -3.34
N ILE A 72 2.31 -14.07 -2.34
CA ILE A 72 1.95 -13.74 -0.96
C ILE A 72 3.00 -12.83 -0.31
N VAL A 73 2.56 -11.72 0.26
CA VAL A 73 3.35 -10.72 0.97
C VAL A 73 2.77 -10.58 2.38
N PRO A 74 3.56 -10.77 3.46
CA PRO A 74 3.08 -10.52 4.81
C PRO A 74 2.89 -9.01 5.03
N ILE A 75 1.72 -8.64 5.56
CA ILE A 75 1.44 -7.25 5.96
C ILE A 75 1.81 -7.07 7.43
N GLY A 76 1.39 -7.99 8.28
CA GLY A 76 1.55 -7.90 9.73
C GLY A 76 0.55 -8.79 10.44
N HIS A 77 0.35 -8.52 11.73
CA HIS A 77 -0.64 -9.23 12.54
C HIS A 77 -1.18 -8.30 13.63
N THR A 78 -2.34 -8.64 14.16
CA THR A 78 -2.95 -7.99 15.31
C THR A 78 -3.14 -8.99 16.43
N HIS A 79 -3.01 -8.52 17.66
CA HIS A 79 -3.31 -9.30 18.87
C HIS A 79 -4.69 -8.85 19.36
N HIS A 80 -5.62 -9.78 19.48
CA HIS A 80 -6.90 -9.55 20.15
C HIS A 80 -7.04 -10.60 21.25
N ASP A 81 -6.86 -10.17 22.50
CA ASP A 81 -6.77 -11.05 23.65
C ASP A 81 -5.68 -12.14 23.47
N GLU A 82 -6.07 -13.41 23.45
CA GLU A 82 -5.17 -14.56 23.27
C GLU A 82 -5.00 -14.96 21.78
N ASP A 83 -5.76 -14.33 20.88
CA ASP A 83 -5.78 -14.67 19.45
C ASP A 83 -4.88 -13.73 18.63
N VAL A 84 -4.16 -14.32 17.66
CA VAL A 84 -3.32 -13.59 16.71
C VAL A 84 -3.92 -13.71 15.31
N THR A 85 -4.34 -12.59 14.75
CA THR A 85 -4.81 -12.53 13.36
C THR A 85 -3.67 -12.06 12.46
N HIS A 86 -3.28 -12.87 11.49
CA HIS A 86 -2.27 -12.51 10.49
C HIS A 86 -2.91 -11.97 9.22
N TYR A 87 -2.27 -10.97 8.62
CA TYR A 87 -2.71 -10.35 7.39
C TYR A 87 -1.67 -10.49 6.30
N TYR A 88 -2.16 -10.70 5.08
CA TYR A 88 -1.35 -10.87 3.88
C TYR A 88 -1.91 -10.03 2.75
N ALA A 89 -1.06 -9.69 1.80
CA ALA A 89 -1.45 -9.24 0.47
C ALA A 89 -1.05 -10.32 -0.52
N GLU A 90 -1.94 -10.69 -1.43
CA GLU A 90 -1.56 -11.40 -2.63
C GLU A 90 -1.41 -10.41 -3.77
N VAL A 91 -0.18 -10.27 -4.29
CA VAL A 91 0.15 -9.29 -5.33
C VAL A 91 0.28 -10.02 -6.67
N LEU A 92 -0.56 -9.64 -7.63
CA LEU A 92 -0.49 -10.17 -9.00
C LEU A 92 0.60 -9.46 -9.81
N PRO A 93 1.16 -10.13 -10.84
CA PRO A 93 1.98 -9.47 -11.84
C PRO A 93 1.27 -8.27 -12.48
N VAL A 94 2.03 -7.29 -12.96
CA VAL A 94 1.46 -6.17 -13.70
C VAL A 94 0.85 -6.67 -15.01
N HIS A 95 -0.41 -6.32 -15.24
CA HIS A 95 -1.15 -6.69 -16.44
C HIS A 95 -1.85 -5.44 -16.99
N GLU A 96 -1.71 -5.18 -18.30
CA GLU A 96 -2.32 -4.01 -18.96
C GLU A 96 -2.01 -2.66 -18.26
N GLY A 97 -0.80 -2.52 -17.70
CA GLY A 97 -0.38 -1.30 -17.00
C GLY A 97 -1.04 -1.10 -15.65
N ALA A 98 -1.63 -2.15 -15.06
CA ALA A 98 -2.21 -2.12 -13.73
C ALA A 98 -1.64 -3.22 -12.84
N ILE A 99 -1.51 -2.91 -11.56
CA ILE A 99 -1.21 -3.88 -10.52
C ILE A 99 -2.47 -4.17 -9.72
N THR A 100 -2.71 -5.45 -9.45
CA THR A 100 -3.83 -5.90 -8.62
C THR A 100 -3.28 -6.52 -7.34
N LEU A 101 -3.93 -6.24 -6.22
CA LEU A 101 -3.69 -6.93 -4.96
C LEU A 101 -5.00 -7.42 -4.34
N TYR A 102 -4.91 -8.50 -3.57
CA TYR A 102 -5.96 -8.98 -2.69
C TYR A 102 -5.49 -8.92 -1.25
N LEU A 103 -6.33 -8.44 -0.34
CA LEU A 103 -6.11 -8.51 1.10
C LEU A 103 -6.63 -9.85 1.61
N LEU A 104 -5.79 -10.55 2.36
CA LEU A 104 -6.08 -11.89 2.87
C LEU A 104 -5.83 -11.94 4.38
N THR A 105 -6.49 -12.89 5.02
CA THR A 105 -6.20 -13.33 6.39
C THR A 105 -6.13 -14.86 6.45
N GLU A 106 -5.82 -15.40 7.63
CA GLU A 106 -5.77 -16.83 7.89
C GLU A 106 -7.03 -17.26 8.65
N SER A 107 -7.68 -18.32 8.18
CA SER A 107 -8.77 -18.97 8.91
C SER A 107 -8.23 -19.73 10.13
N PRO A 108 -9.09 -20.14 11.09
CA PRO A 108 -8.65 -20.96 12.22
C PRO A 108 -7.97 -22.29 11.82
N ASP A 109 -8.25 -22.80 10.62
CA ASP A 109 -7.65 -24.02 10.08
C ASP A 109 -6.27 -23.78 9.41
N GLY A 110 -5.82 -22.52 9.34
CA GLY A 110 -4.54 -22.14 8.75
C GLY A 110 -4.60 -21.81 7.25
N GLU A 111 -5.80 -21.76 6.67
CA GLU A 111 -6.00 -21.52 5.23
C GLU A 111 -6.11 -20.02 4.92
N LEU A 112 -5.61 -19.61 3.75
CA LEU A 112 -5.78 -18.23 3.29
C LEU A 112 -7.23 -18.00 2.83
N VAL A 113 -7.81 -16.89 3.28
CA VAL A 113 -9.14 -16.43 2.87
C VAL A 113 -9.09 -14.93 2.56
N GLU A 114 -9.93 -14.50 1.63
CA GLU A 114 -10.09 -13.06 1.33
C GLU A 114 -10.58 -12.29 2.56
N PHE A 115 -10.02 -11.10 2.79
CA PHE A 115 -10.34 -10.23 3.91
C PHE A 115 -10.91 -8.90 3.39
N PRO A 116 -12.24 -8.80 3.21
CA PRO A 116 -12.86 -7.58 2.70
C PRO A 116 -12.87 -6.48 3.75
N VAL A 117 -12.44 -5.27 3.37
CA VAL A 117 -12.36 -4.11 4.27
C VAL A 117 -13.24 -2.96 3.79
N PRO A 118 -13.80 -2.15 4.70
CA PRO A 118 -14.61 -0.97 4.36
C PRO A 118 -13.74 0.24 4.00
N THR A 119 -12.78 0.05 3.08
CA THR A 119 -11.86 1.10 2.61
C THR A 119 -12.19 1.52 1.20
N ALA A 120 -12.30 2.83 0.98
CA ALA A 120 -12.58 3.41 -0.33
C ALA A 120 -11.37 3.47 -1.26
N GLU A 121 -10.14 3.61 -0.72
CA GLU A 121 -8.87 3.60 -1.45
C GLU A 121 -7.69 3.64 -0.46
N PHE A 122 -6.50 3.27 -0.90
CA PHE A 122 -5.27 3.57 -0.16
C PHE A 122 -4.10 3.93 -1.09
N THR A 123 -3.21 4.76 -0.59
CA THR A 123 -2.03 5.24 -1.33
C THR A 123 -0.84 4.31 -1.13
N ALA A 124 -0.07 4.09 -2.19
CA ALA A 124 1.27 3.53 -2.12
C ALA A 124 2.28 4.50 -2.74
N LEU A 125 3.52 4.44 -2.26
CA LEU A 125 4.67 5.09 -2.88
C LEU A 125 5.41 4.05 -3.72
N VAL A 126 5.68 4.38 -4.98
CA VAL A 126 6.45 3.53 -5.90
C VAL A 126 7.78 4.18 -6.16
N ALA A 127 8.87 3.47 -5.91
CA ALA A 127 10.21 3.90 -6.25
C ALA A 127 10.97 2.76 -6.94
N GLY A 128 11.66 3.09 -8.05
CA GLY A 128 12.70 2.25 -8.61
C GLY A 128 14.03 2.45 -7.87
N ASP A 129 15.14 2.22 -8.57
CA ASP A 129 16.49 2.44 -8.01
C ASP A 129 16.76 3.92 -7.69
N ASP A 130 16.14 4.85 -8.43
CA ASP A 130 16.20 6.28 -8.16
C ASP A 130 14.98 6.74 -7.35
N VAL A 131 15.19 6.89 -6.05
CA VAL A 131 14.16 7.36 -5.10
C VAL A 131 13.69 8.80 -5.37
N ALA A 132 14.47 9.62 -6.09
CA ALA A 132 14.03 10.96 -6.48
C ALA A 132 12.86 10.93 -7.48
N LEU A 133 12.63 9.78 -8.12
CA LEU A 133 11.53 9.53 -9.03
C LEU A 133 10.34 8.85 -8.34
N ALA A 134 10.28 8.82 -7.01
CA ALA A 134 9.15 8.25 -6.29
C ALA A 134 7.82 8.89 -6.76
N ARG A 135 6.79 8.06 -6.91
CA ARG A 135 5.44 8.45 -7.32
C ARG A 135 4.41 7.90 -6.34
N GLU A 136 3.35 8.65 -6.14
CA GLU A 136 2.16 8.13 -5.47
C GLU A 136 1.30 7.36 -6.47
N VAL A 137 0.83 6.19 -6.08
CA VAL A 137 -0.20 5.43 -6.80
C VAL A 137 -1.36 5.16 -5.86
N ILE A 138 -2.57 5.18 -6.39
CA ILE A 138 -3.80 4.98 -5.62
C ILE A 138 -4.38 3.62 -5.97
N PHE A 139 -4.52 2.77 -4.95
CA PHE A 139 -5.23 1.51 -5.03
C PHE A 139 -6.71 1.74 -4.78
N ALA A 140 -7.52 1.61 -5.83
CA ALA A 140 -8.97 1.69 -5.77
C ALA A 140 -9.58 0.29 -5.63
N PRO A 141 -10.66 0.12 -4.83
CA PRO A 141 -11.37 -1.14 -4.70
C PRO A 141 -12.04 -1.53 -6.01
N VAL A 142 -12.12 -2.84 -6.27
CA VAL A 142 -12.88 -3.40 -7.39
C VAL A 142 -14.12 -4.09 -6.86
N GLY A 143 -15.29 -3.56 -7.19
CA GLY A 143 -16.58 -4.02 -6.71
C GLY A 143 -17.54 -2.85 -6.52
N ASP A 144 -18.83 -3.16 -6.37
CA ASP A 144 -19.89 -2.17 -6.11
C ASP A 144 -20.31 -2.15 -4.63
N ASP A 145 -19.70 -3.00 -3.81
CA ASP A 145 -20.02 -3.16 -2.39
C ASP A 145 -19.26 -2.18 -1.49
N ARG A 146 -19.78 -2.02 -0.27
CA ARG A 146 -19.20 -1.13 0.76
C ARG A 146 -17.88 -1.65 1.33
N THR A 147 -17.44 -2.83 0.90
CA THR A 147 -16.23 -3.51 1.37
C THR A 147 -15.54 -4.14 0.18
N SER A 148 -14.21 -4.20 0.17
CA SER A 148 -13.48 -4.93 -0.88
C SER A 148 -12.27 -5.64 -0.30
N ALA A 149 -12.00 -6.85 -0.81
CA ALA A 149 -10.71 -7.51 -0.64
C ALA A 149 -9.76 -7.21 -1.80
N ARG A 150 -10.27 -6.79 -2.97
CA ARG A 150 -9.51 -6.59 -4.21
C ARG A 150 -9.29 -5.12 -4.50
N PHE A 151 -8.05 -4.76 -4.80
CA PHE A 151 -7.68 -3.39 -5.15
C PHE A 151 -6.80 -3.35 -6.40
N VAL A 152 -6.96 -2.30 -7.20
CA VAL A 152 -6.21 -2.07 -8.43
C VAL A 152 -5.62 -0.67 -8.43
N ALA A 153 -4.36 -0.57 -8.82
CA ALA A 153 -3.71 0.70 -9.09
C ALA A 153 -3.19 0.72 -10.53
N ALA A 154 -3.35 1.86 -11.20
CA ALA A 154 -2.67 2.12 -12.46
C ALA A 154 -1.17 2.34 -12.18
N VAL A 155 -0.33 1.77 -13.03
CA VAL A 155 1.12 1.99 -13.03
C VAL A 155 1.43 2.90 -14.19
N ASP A 156 2.07 4.03 -13.91
CA ASP A 156 2.43 4.99 -14.95
C ASP A 156 3.33 4.34 -16.00
N SER A 157 3.06 4.64 -17.27
CA SER A 157 3.76 4.03 -18.40
C SER A 157 5.26 4.35 -18.42
N ASP A 158 5.68 5.43 -17.76
CA ASP A 158 7.09 5.80 -17.65
C ASP A 158 7.85 4.89 -16.67
N LEU A 159 7.17 4.22 -15.73
CA LEU A 159 7.74 3.22 -14.82
C LEU A 159 7.83 1.83 -15.45
N ILE A 160 6.96 1.53 -16.42
CA ILE A 160 6.95 0.24 -17.13
C ILE A 160 8.24 0.06 -17.93
N GLY A 161 8.80 -1.16 -17.88
CA GLY A 161 10.04 -1.53 -18.55
C GLY A 161 11.31 -1.14 -17.80
N ARG A 162 11.21 -0.49 -16.64
CA ARG A 162 12.38 -0.07 -15.83
C ARG A 162 12.92 -1.12 -14.87
N GLY A 163 12.48 -2.38 -14.99
CA GLY A 163 12.89 -3.47 -14.10
C GLY A 163 12.04 -3.53 -12.83
N THR A 164 12.65 -3.79 -11.69
CA THR A 164 11.92 -3.94 -10.42
C THR A 164 11.70 -2.59 -9.73
N ALA A 165 10.48 -2.35 -9.26
CA ALA A 165 10.16 -1.22 -8.39
C ALA A 165 9.66 -1.71 -7.02
N THR A 166 9.90 -0.94 -5.97
CA THR A 166 9.35 -1.21 -4.64
C THR A 166 8.11 -0.35 -4.42
N PHE A 167 7.01 -1.00 -4.06
CA PHE A 167 5.77 -0.37 -3.61
C PHE A 167 5.78 -0.33 -2.08
N VAL A 168 5.51 0.82 -1.49
CA VAL A 168 5.42 1.02 -0.04
C VAL A 168 4.02 1.53 0.27
N VAL A 169 3.25 0.77 1.04
CA VAL A 169 1.95 1.17 1.56
C VAL A 169 2.16 1.70 2.99
N PRO A 170 2.24 3.02 3.20
CA PRO A 170 2.59 3.60 4.49
C PRO A 170 1.47 3.45 5.53
N LYS A 171 0.24 3.25 5.08
CA LYS A 171 -0.93 3.17 5.94
C LYS A 171 -2.06 2.38 5.28
N ILE A 172 -2.45 1.30 5.94
CA ILE A 172 -3.73 0.62 5.72
C ILE A 172 -4.36 0.33 7.08
N THR A 173 -5.69 0.29 7.15
CA THR A 173 -6.42 -0.10 8.36
C THR A 173 -7.08 -1.45 8.15
N LEU A 174 -6.64 -2.45 8.91
CA LEU A 174 -7.20 -3.81 8.92
C LEU A 174 -7.70 -4.10 10.32
N ASP A 175 -8.99 -4.43 10.45
CA ASP A 175 -9.67 -4.64 11.74
C ASP A 175 -9.38 -3.53 12.77
N GLY A 176 -9.51 -2.27 12.35
CA GLY A 176 -9.24 -1.09 13.19
C GLY A 176 -7.77 -0.80 13.49
N ASN A 177 -6.85 -1.69 13.10
CA ASN A 177 -5.42 -1.55 13.36
C ASN A 177 -4.69 -0.93 12.17
N ARG A 178 -3.78 0.01 12.44
CA ARG A 178 -2.98 0.67 11.43
C ARG A 178 -1.72 -0.14 11.14
N LEU A 179 -1.57 -0.58 9.90
CA LEU A 179 -0.43 -1.36 9.42
C LEU A 179 0.26 -0.66 8.25
N SER A 180 1.49 -1.07 7.97
CA SER A 180 2.27 -0.67 6.79
C SER A 180 3.02 -1.88 6.25
N PHE A 181 3.25 -1.90 4.94
CA PHE A 181 3.98 -2.97 4.29
C PHE A 181 4.60 -2.50 2.98
N SER A 182 5.56 -3.26 2.46
CA SER A 182 6.16 -3.00 1.17
C SER A 182 6.40 -4.28 0.39
N PHE A 183 6.50 -4.17 -0.92
CA PHE A 183 6.75 -5.31 -1.79
C PHE A 183 7.41 -4.90 -3.11
N PRO A 184 8.34 -5.72 -3.64
CA PRO A 184 8.94 -5.48 -4.94
C PRO A 184 8.04 -5.99 -6.07
N VAL A 185 7.96 -5.27 -7.18
CA VAL A 185 7.17 -5.64 -8.36
C VAL A 185 8.06 -5.57 -9.57
N ASP A 186 8.09 -6.62 -10.37
CA ASP A 186 8.74 -6.56 -11.69
C ASP A 186 7.84 -5.78 -12.65
N LEU A 187 8.35 -4.64 -13.12
CA LEU A 187 7.71 -3.80 -14.14
C LEU A 187 8.25 -4.09 -15.55
N GLY A 188 9.12 -5.11 -15.71
CA GLY A 188 9.89 -5.43 -16.91
C GLY A 188 9.10 -6.02 -18.08
N ALA A 189 9.37 -5.47 -19.27
CA ALA A 189 8.73 -5.67 -20.57
C ALA A 189 7.21 -5.86 -20.46
N GLY A 190 6.48 -4.75 -20.37
CA GLY A 190 5.04 -4.73 -20.62
C GLY A 190 4.78 -5.62 -21.82
N GLN A 191 3.99 -6.68 -21.60
CA GLN A 191 3.80 -7.78 -22.53
C GLN A 191 3.22 -7.21 -23.83
N GLN A 192 4.10 -6.69 -24.69
CA GLN A 192 3.78 -6.19 -26.00
C GLN A 192 3.42 -7.42 -26.78
N ASP A 193 2.11 -7.59 -26.87
CA ASP A 193 1.37 -8.49 -27.72
C ASP A 193 2.25 -8.97 -28.88
N THR A 194 2.70 -10.23 -28.81
CA THR A 194 3.53 -10.88 -29.84
C THR A 194 2.69 -11.19 -31.08
N ARG A 195 1.73 -10.33 -31.43
CA ARG A 195 0.78 -10.45 -32.54
C ARG A 195 1.17 -9.67 -33.79
N ALA A 196 2.43 -9.23 -33.90
CA ALA A 196 2.95 -8.58 -35.10
C ALA A 196 3.76 -9.50 -36.04
N ALA A 197 3.85 -10.81 -35.79
CA ALA A 197 4.69 -11.72 -36.57
C ALA A 197 3.96 -12.74 -37.46
N GLU A 198 2.62 -12.72 -37.55
CA GLU A 198 1.86 -13.66 -38.39
C GLU A 198 0.94 -12.94 -39.40
N ALA A 199 1.45 -11.88 -40.02
CA ALA A 199 0.82 -11.27 -41.19
C ALA A 199 1.90 -10.73 -42.14
N ALA A 200 2.67 -11.64 -42.73
CA ALA A 200 3.36 -11.41 -43.99
C ALA A 200 2.90 -12.50 -44.99
N PRO A 201 2.67 -12.13 -46.25
CA PRO A 201 1.73 -12.77 -47.18
C PRO A 201 2.11 -14.18 -47.65
#